data_AF-A0A959V3I5-F1
#
_entry.id   AF-A0A959V3I5-F1
#
_cell.length_a   1.000
_cell.length_b   1.000
_cell.length_c   1.000
_cell.angle_alpha   90.00
_cell.angle_beta   90.00
_cell.angle_gamma   90.00
#
_symmetry.space_group_name_H-M   'P 1'
#
loop_
_entity.id
_entity.type
_entity.pdbx_description
1 polymer ?
#
loop_
_entity_poly.entity_id
_entity_poly.type
_entity_poly.pdbx_seq_one_letter_code
_entity_poly.pdbx_strand_id
1 'polypeptide(L)' 'GEIIGGSQREERLEQLKERMAAMDIPEKELWWYLDTRKFGTVPHAGFGLGLERFVQFVTGMGNIRDVIPFPRTPGSAEF' A
#
# COMPACT_ATOMS: atom_id res chain seq x y z
N GLY A 1 12.49 8.76 8.44
CA GLY A 1 11.41 9.36 7.62
C GLY A 1 10.21 8.42 7.61
N GLU A 2 9.19 8.66 6.77
CA GLU A 2 7.89 7.95 6.76
C GLU A 2 7.94 6.48 7.25
N ILE A 3 7.12 6.18 8.26
CA ILE A 3 6.95 4.84 8.88
C ILE A 3 5.55 4.27 8.57
N ILE A 4 4.55 5.16 8.53
CA ILE A 4 3.16 4.86 8.22
C ILE A 4 2.70 5.77 7.09
N GLY A 5 2.02 5.17 6.11
CA GLY A 5 1.30 5.88 5.05
C GLY A 5 -0.15 5.39 5.03
N GLY A 6 -1.10 6.30 4.86
CA GLY A 6 -2.52 5.96 4.90
C GLY A 6 -3.39 6.98 4.18
N SER A 7 -4.63 6.59 3.93
CA SER A 7 -5.63 7.49 3.36
C SER A 7 -7.04 7.04 3.68
N GLN A 8 -7.98 7.98 3.65
CA GLN A 8 -9.36 7.64 3.34
C GLN A 8 -9.41 7.14 1.88
N ARG A 9 -10.25 6.15 1.63
CA ARG A 9 -10.43 5.60 0.29
C ARG A 9 -11.64 6.24 -0.36
N GLU A 10 -11.56 6.51 -1.65
CA GLU A 10 -12.70 6.98 -2.42
C GLU A 10 -13.76 5.88 -2.50
N GLU A 11 -14.91 6.15 -1.89
CA GLU A 11 -16.07 5.26 -1.85
C GLU A 11 -17.07 5.55 -2.98
N ARG A 12 -17.02 6.73 -3.61
CA ARG A 12 -17.98 7.10 -4.68
C ARG A 12 -17.49 6.55 -6.01
N LEU A 13 -18.26 5.62 -6.58
CA LEU A 13 -17.87 4.89 -7.79
C LEU A 13 -17.48 5.82 -8.95
N GLU A 14 -18.29 6.82 -9.27
CA GLU A 14 -18.02 7.71 -10.42
C GLU A 14 -16.73 8.51 -10.25
N GLN A 15 -16.46 9.02 -9.04
CA GLN A 15 -15.23 9.76 -8.75
C GLN A 15 -14.00 8.83 -8.76
N LEU A 16 -14.16 7.59 -8.30
CA LEU A 16 -13.11 6.59 -8.41
C LEU A 16 -12.76 6.28 -9.87
N LYS A 17 -13.77 6.13 -10.75
CA LYS A 17 -13.57 5.87 -12.18
C LYS A 17 -12.92 7.06 -12.90
N GLU A 18 -13.33 8.29 -12.59
CA GLU A 18 -12.69 9.50 -13.10
C GLU A 18 -11.21 9.57 -12.72
N ARG A 19 -10.88 9.27 -11.45
CA ARG A 19 -9.49 9.21 -10.98
C ARG A 19 -8.68 8.09 -11.63
N MET A 20 -9.28 6.92 -11.82
CA MET A 20 -8.62 5.81 -12.52
C MET A 20 -8.29 6.19 -13.97
N ALA A 21 -9.23 6.83 -14.69
CA ALA A 21 -8.98 7.34 -16.04
C ALA A 21 -7.88 8.40 -16.07
N ALA A 22 -7.86 9.32 -15.11
CA ALA A 22 -6.83 10.37 -15.03
C ALA A 22 -5.42 9.84 -14.70
N MET A 23 -5.31 8.61 -14.19
CA MET A 23 -4.05 7.95 -13.83
C MET A 23 -3.73 6.74 -14.73
N ASP A 24 -4.46 6.58 -15.85
CA ASP A 24 -4.32 5.48 -16.81
C ASP A 24 -4.44 4.07 -16.18
N ILE A 25 -5.33 3.91 -15.19
CA ILE A 25 -5.56 2.62 -14.51
C ILE A 25 -6.70 1.86 -15.19
N PRO A 26 -6.48 0.65 -15.74
CA PRO A 26 -7.50 -0.10 -16.46
C PRO A 26 -8.58 -0.67 -15.54
N GLU A 27 -9.83 -0.22 -15.72
CA GLU A 27 -10.99 -0.69 -14.93
C GLU A 27 -11.22 -2.21 -15.00
N LYS A 28 -10.97 -2.80 -16.18
CA LYS A 28 -11.25 -4.22 -16.43
C LYS A 28 -10.43 -5.15 -15.54
N GLU A 29 -9.22 -4.76 -15.15
CA GLU A 29 -8.35 -5.56 -14.27
C GLU A 29 -8.78 -5.45 -12.80
N LEU A 30 -9.46 -4.36 -12.45
CA LEU A 30 -9.91 -4.03 -11.10
C LEU A 30 -11.44 -4.09 -10.95
N TRP A 31 -12.13 -4.84 -11.80
CA TRP A 31 -13.60 -4.95 -11.79
C TRP A 31 -14.13 -5.35 -10.39
N TRP A 32 -13.46 -6.29 -9.74
CA TRP A 32 -13.80 -6.79 -8.40
C TRP A 32 -13.61 -5.71 -7.33
N TYR A 33 -12.64 -4.80 -7.52
CA TYR A 33 -12.42 -3.68 -6.62
C TYR A 33 -13.52 -2.62 -6.80
N LEU A 34 -13.97 -2.37 -8.02
CA LEU A 34 -15.10 -1.48 -8.30
C LEU A 34 -16.41 -2.00 -7.72
N ASP A 35 -16.61 -3.32 -7.68
CA ASP A 35 -17.82 -3.93 -7.11
C ASP A 35 -17.98 -3.63 -5.61
N THR A 36 -16.88 -3.44 -4.89
CA THR A 36 -16.94 -3.01 -3.47
C THR A 36 -17.58 -1.63 -3.28
N ARG A 37 -17.71 -0.84 -4.35
CA ARG A 37 -18.39 0.47 -4.37
C ARG A 37 -19.85 0.40 -4.81
N LYS A 38 -20.32 -0.75 -5.32
CA LYS A 38 -21.66 -0.90 -5.90
C LYS A 38 -22.73 -1.36 -4.89
N PHE A 39 -22.36 -2.20 -3.93
CA PHE A 39 -23.33 -2.89 -3.06
C PHE A 39 -23.15 -2.48 -1.60
N GLY A 40 -23.68 -1.33 -1.21
CA GLY A 40 -23.64 -0.86 0.18
C GLY A 40 -22.25 -0.41 0.62
N THR A 41 -21.56 0.37 -0.21
CA THR A 41 -20.27 0.94 0.14
C THR A 41 -20.37 1.92 1.32
N VAL A 42 -19.25 2.16 2.00
CA VAL A 42 -19.19 3.01 3.19
C VAL A 42 -17.95 3.90 3.14
N PRO A 43 -17.95 5.07 3.81
CA PRO A 43 -16.73 5.80 4.08
C PRO A 43 -15.76 4.92 4.87
N HIS A 44 -14.58 4.66 4.32
CA HIS A 44 -13.58 3.80 4.95
C HIS A 44 -12.18 4.37 4.78
N ALA A 45 -11.34 4.15 5.79
CA ALA A 45 -9.95 4.58 5.82
C ALA A 45 -9.05 3.45 6.33
N GLY A 46 -7.77 3.52 5.98
CA GLY A 46 -6.77 2.57 6.45
C GLY A 46 -5.37 3.07 6.21
N PHE A 47 -4.40 2.36 6.77
CA PHE A 47 -2.98 2.67 6.66
C PHE A 47 -2.15 1.40 6.55
N GLY A 48 -0.92 1.54 6.06
CA GLY A 48 0.09 0.51 6.06
C GLY A 48 1.27 0.92 6.93
N LEU A 49 1.86 -0.05 7.62
CA LEU A 49 3.08 0.11 8.42
C LEU A 49 4.19 -0.71 7.76
N GLY A 50 5.32 -0.08 7.46
CA GLY A 50 6.51 -0.81 7.06
C GLY A 50 7.16 -1.47 8.27
N LEU A 51 6.99 -2.78 8.44
CA LEU A 51 7.46 -3.52 9.63
C LEU A 51 8.98 -3.35 9.83
N GLU A 52 9.78 -3.55 8.78
CA GLU A 52 11.23 -3.43 8.86
C GLU A 52 11.65 -1.98 9.19
N ARG A 53 10.92 -0.98 8.69
CA ARG A 53 11.18 0.43 9.04
C ARG A 53 10.84 0.73 10.50
N PHE A 54 9.80 0.09 11.04
CA PHE A 54 9.48 0.18 12.46
C PHE A 54 10.57 -0.49 13.32
N VAL A 55 11.00 -1.70 12.97
CA VAL A 55 12.10 -2.40 13.65
C VAL A 55 13.39 -1.57 13.59
N GLN A 56 13.72 -1.00 12.43
CA GLN A 56 14.86 -0.09 12.26
C GLN A 56 14.78 1.12 13.19
N PHE A 57 13.61 1.73 13.30
CA PHE A 57 13.40 2.89 14.15
C PHE A 57 13.60 2.57 15.63
N VAL A 58 13.05 1.45 16.13
CA VAL A 58 13.15 1.09 17.55
C VAL A 58 14.52 0.52 17.94
N THR A 59 15.24 -0.07 16.99
CA THR A 59 16.59 -0.64 17.21
C THR A 59 17.72 0.37 16.98
N GLY A 60 17.47 1.48 16.28
CA GLY A 60 18.47 2.48 15.94
C GLY A 60 19.44 2.06 14.82
N MET A 61 19.17 0.97 14.10
CA MET A 61 20.07 0.46 13.07
C MET A 61 20.09 1.36 11.81
N GLY A 62 21.28 1.54 11.23
CA GLY A 62 21.49 2.42 10.08
C GLY A 62 21.00 1.85 8.74
N ASN A 63 20.86 0.52 8.62
CA ASN A 63 20.54 -0.16 7.37
C ASN A 63 19.32 -1.08 7.53
N ILE A 64 18.40 -1.04 6.56
CA ILE A 64 17.19 -1.87 6.57
C ILE A 64 17.49 -3.38 6.37
N ARG A 65 18.70 -3.72 5.91
CA ARG A 65 19.12 -5.11 5.75
C ARG A 65 19.42 -5.79 7.08
N ASP A 66 19.74 -5.03 8.10
CA ASP A 66 20.15 -5.57 9.40
C ASP A 66 18.94 -5.91 10.28
N VAL A 67 17.75 -5.43 9.90
CA VAL A 67 16.50 -5.56 10.67
C VAL A 67 15.60 -6.70 10.20
N ILE A 68 16.09 -7.52 9.27
CA ILE A 68 15.42 -8.72 8.76
C ILE A 68 16.43 -9.87 8.68
N PRO A 69 16.07 -11.12 9.04
CA PRO A 69 17.05 -12.21 9.10
C PRO A 69 17.77 -12.51 7.79
N PHE A 70 17.05 -12.45 6.67
CA PHE A 70 17.55 -12.81 5.35
C PHE A 70 17.13 -11.75 4.33
N PRO A 71 17.87 -10.62 4.22
CA PRO A 71 17.49 -9.53 3.35
C PRO A 71 17.48 -9.95 1.87
N ARG A 72 16.56 -9.37 1.10
CA ARG A 72 16.45 -9.58 -0.36
C ARG A 72 16.70 -8.26 -1.06
N THR A 73 17.68 -8.24 -1.96
CA THR A 73 18.04 -7.04 -2.74
C THR A 73 18.39 -7.42 -4.18
N PRO A 74 18.35 -6.49 -5.15
CA PRO A 74 18.75 -6.80 -6.52
C PRO A 74 20.14 -7.45 -6.57
N GLY A 75 20.23 -8.64 -7.14
CA GLY A 75 21.46 -9.43 -7.20
C GLY A 75 21.79 -10.26 -5.95
N SER A 76 20.94 -10.30 -4.92
CA SER A 76 21.16 -11.08 -3.69
C SER A 76 19.87 -11.76 -3.19
N ALA A 77 19.92 -13.09 -3.11
CA ALA A 77 18.83 -13.93 -2.62
C ALA A 77 19.32 -15.15 -1.79
N GLU A 78 20.51 -15.05 -1.21
CA GLU A 78 21.10 -16.10 -0.34
C GLU A 78 20.56 -16.02 1.09
N PHE A 79 20.87 -17.00 1.94
CA PHE A 79 20.53 -16.96 3.36
C PHE A 79 21.63 -16.20 4.11
#